data_AF-A0A923D7T8-F1
#
_entry.id   AF-A0A923D7T8-F1
#
_cell.length_a   1.000
_cell.length_b   1.000
_cell.length_c   1.000
_cell.angle_alpha   90.00
_cell.angle_beta   90.00
_cell.angle_gamma   90.00
#
_symmetry.space_group_name_H-M   'P 1'
#
loop_
_entity.id
_entity.type
_entity.pdbx_description
1 polymer ?
#
loop_
_entity_poly.entity_id
_entity_poly.type
_entity_poly.pdbx_seq_one_letter_code
_entity_poly.pdbx_strand_id
1 'polypeptide(L)'
;MVSEEQPFYYKNILETIGQTPLVKLNQVVFDSVAANVLAKVEYFNPGGSSKDRIGLSIIENAEREGRIKPGGTIVEATSGNTGAGLALVAAVKGYKTVFVMPDKMSEEKVRFLRAFGARVIITPTAVAPDDPRSYYSVAARIVSETPNSLLANQYHNPANPQAHYQTTGPELWRQTAGKIDVLVAGMGTGGTITGTARYLKEQNPSLKVVGVDIQGSLLYETWKQGHIPDDPHPKTYKIEGIGEDFLPGTLDLSLIDEVVQVDDRESFLMARRLVREEGIFAGGSSGSAVVGLLKSKIVHGLKPDQIAVVILPDTGNRYLSKLFDDNWMRENGYLPASRSEDTVAALIDFRSKGPVITATSGERITAVVEKMKTYEISQLPVVDDTGRLIGIVSEVDLLDHLLRAGHIHDPEETISGIINPSVVTVEPGSSIELLLSVFDRGKVAVIVADGRPVNVLTKIDLIDYMTEKSTR
;
A
#
# COMPACT_ATOMS: atom_id res chain seq x y z
N MET A 1 12.51 52.53 6.26
CA MET A 1 12.88 52.15 4.88
C MET A 1 12.23 50.82 4.62
N VAL A 2 11.21 50.78 3.78
CA VAL A 2 10.57 49.55 3.33
C VAL A 2 11.60 48.82 2.48
N SER A 3 12.12 47.67 2.93
CA SER A 3 12.94 46.84 2.06
C SER A 3 12.05 46.38 0.92
N GLU A 4 12.37 46.77 -0.31
CA GLU A 4 11.74 46.21 -1.50
C GLU A 4 11.92 44.68 -1.45
N GLU A 5 10.83 43.96 -1.15
CA GLU A 5 10.81 42.52 -1.23
C GLU A 5 11.04 42.15 -2.70
N GLN A 6 12.24 41.65 -3.00
CA GLN A 6 12.49 41.06 -4.31
C GLN A 6 11.55 39.87 -4.51
N PRO A 7 11.03 39.65 -5.74
CA PRO A 7 10.19 38.50 -6.02
C PRO A 7 10.96 37.20 -5.74
N PHE A 8 10.42 36.39 -4.83
CA PHE A 8 10.98 35.07 -4.50
C PHE A 8 10.34 33.98 -5.36
N TYR A 9 11.16 33.26 -6.13
CA TYR A 9 10.74 32.07 -6.88
C TYR A 9 11.94 31.12 -7.07
N TYR A 10 11.65 29.83 -7.17
CA TYR A 10 12.64 28.79 -7.49
C TYR A 10 12.92 28.75 -9.00
N LYS A 11 14.18 28.56 -9.40
CA LYS A 11 14.58 28.52 -10.82
C LYS A 11 14.10 27.25 -11.53
N ASN A 12 14.02 26.15 -10.79
CA ASN A 12 13.49 24.88 -11.25
C ASN A 12 13.08 24.02 -10.04
N ILE A 13 12.45 22.89 -10.33
CA ILE A 13 11.90 21.99 -9.30
C ILE A 13 12.97 21.35 -8.40
N LEU A 14 14.24 21.27 -8.82
CA LEU A 14 15.29 20.68 -7.99
C LEU A 14 15.62 21.54 -6.76
N GLU A 15 15.42 22.87 -6.85
CA GLU A 15 15.63 23.78 -5.72
C GLU A 15 14.58 23.60 -4.60
N THR A 16 13.49 22.85 -4.86
CA THR A 16 12.49 22.48 -3.86
C THR A 16 12.77 21.12 -3.21
N ILE A 17 13.89 20.47 -3.55
CA ILE A 17 14.34 19.25 -2.85
C ILE A 17 14.90 19.66 -1.49
N GLY A 18 14.38 19.03 -0.45
CA GLY A 18 14.72 19.27 0.94
C GLY A 18 13.79 20.26 1.63
N GLN A 19 14.23 20.77 2.79
CA GLN A 19 13.44 21.65 3.66
C GLN A 19 12.04 21.10 3.98
N THR A 20 11.93 19.77 4.06
CA THR A 20 10.66 19.07 4.30
C THR A 20 10.14 19.36 5.71
N PRO A 21 8.82 19.33 5.93
CA PRO A 21 8.27 19.69 7.23
C PRO A 21 8.62 18.66 8.31
N LEU A 22 8.74 19.15 9.55
CA LEU A 22 8.84 18.37 10.76
C LEU A 22 7.52 18.51 11.52
N VAL A 23 6.75 17.44 11.63
CA VAL A 23 5.36 17.45 12.11
C VAL A 23 5.25 16.63 13.38
N LYS A 24 4.62 17.15 14.43
CA LYS A 24 4.39 16.39 15.67
C LYS A 24 3.37 15.27 15.43
N LEU A 25 3.71 14.04 15.82
CA LEU A 25 2.75 12.93 15.90
C LEU A 25 2.01 13.02 17.23
N ASN A 26 0.69 12.80 17.23
CA ASN A 26 -0.15 12.96 18.41
C ASN A 26 -0.92 11.67 18.74
N GLN A 27 -1.76 11.21 17.82
CA GLN A 27 -2.70 10.11 18.00
C GLN A 27 -2.03 8.74 17.91
N VAL A 28 -1.16 8.51 16.92
CA VAL A 28 -0.57 7.18 16.71
C VAL A 28 0.44 6.80 17.79
N VAL A 29 0.93 7.79 18.52
CA VAL A 29 1.86 7.66 19.65
C VAL A 29 1.21 7.91 21.01
N PHE A 30 -0.09 8.25 21.03
CA PHE A 30 -0.82 8.58 22.25
C PHE A 30 -0.70 7.47 23.30
N ASP A 31 -0.44 7.84 24.55
CA ASP A 31 -0.18 6.95 25.69
C ASP A 31 0.93 5.89 25.52
N SER A 32 1.63 5.90 24.40
CA SER A 32 2.66 4.90 24.08
C SER A 32 4.06 5.40 24.40
N VAL A 33 4.32 6.70 24.26
CA VAL A 33 5.63 7.33 24.48
C VAL A 33 5.42 8.67 25.20
N ALA A 34 6.18 8.91 26.27
CA ALA A 34 6.07 10.15 27.05
C ALA A 34 6.67 11.38 26.33
N ALA A 35 7.71 11.16 25.52
CA ALA A 35 8.47 12.20 24.83
C ALA A 35 7.73 12.85 23.66
N ASN A 36 8.26 13.97 23.17
CA ASN A 36 7.76 14.59 21.94
C ASN A 36 8.23 13.80 20.72
N VAL A 37 7.29 13.16 20.03
CA VAL A 37 7.57 12.43 18.79
C VAL A 37 7.28 13.32 17.58
N LEU A 38 8.28 13.53 16.73
CA LEU A 38 8.19 14.34 15.52
C LEU A 38 8.48 13.49 14.28
N ALA A 39 7.71 13.66 13.23
CA ALA A 39 7.87 13.02 11.93
C ALA A 39 8.52 13.97 10.93
N LYS A 40 9.66 13.58 10.37
CA LYS A 40 10.28 14.24 9.23
C LYS A 40 9.66 13.72 7.95
N VAL A 41 8.80 14.52 7.34
CA VAL A 41 7.88 14.07 6.27
C VAL A 41 8.54 14.24 4.91
N GLU A 42 9.40 13.28 4.54
CA GLU A 42 10.26 13.39 3.36
C GLU A 42 9.51 13.31 2.02
N TYR A 43 8.26 12.86 2.01
CA TYR A 43 7.48 12.81 0.78
C TYR A 43 7.04 14.18 0.24
N PHE A 44 7.31 15.27 0.97
CA PHE A 44 7.13 16.64 0.45
C PHE A 44 8.20 17.06 -0.56
N ASN A 45 9.25 16.25 -0.74
CA ASN A 45 10.13 16.42 -1.89
C ASN A 45 9.33 16.25 -3.21
N PRO A 46 9.72 16.93 -4.31
CA PRO A 46 8.92 17.01 -5.54
C PRO A 46 8.68 15.69 -6.27
N GLY A 47 9.60 14.73 -6.17
CA GLY A 47 9.45 13.34 -6.64
C GLY A 47 8.71 12.45 -5.64
N GLY A 48 8.30 12.98 -4.49
CA GLY A 48 7.48 12.31 -3.49
C GLY A 48 8.24 11.41 -2.53
N SER A 49 9.58 11.57 -2.40
CA SER A 49 10.37 10.75 -1.49
C SER A 49 11.71 11.35 -1.06
N SER A 50 12.30 10.79 0.01
CA SER A 50 13.66 11.12 0.47
C SER A 50 14.76 10.85 -0.57
N LYS A 51 14.49 10.03 -1.58
CA LYS A 51 15.49 9.64 -2.59
C LYS A 51 15.76 10.73 -3.62
N ASP A 52 14.95 11.78 -3.66
CA ASP A 52 15.20 12.95 -4.49
C ASP A 52 16.51 13.63 -4.09
N ARG A 53 16.78 13.69 -2.77
CA ARG A 53 18.03 14.22 -2.20
C ARG A 53 19.25 13.47 -2.71
N ILE A 54 19.18 12.14 -2.73
CA ILE A 54 20.31 11.31 -3.16
C ILE A 54 20.48 11.35 -4.67
N GLY A 55 19.38 11.43 -5.42
CA GLY A 55 19.41 11.59 -6.88
C GLY A 55 20.16 12.87 -7.26
N LEU A 56 19.83 13.99 -6.60
CA LEU A 56 20.50 15.27 -6.81
C LEU A 56 21.98 15.18 -6.43
N SER A 57 22.27 14.72 -5.21
CA SER A 57 23.65 14.61 -4.70
C SER A 57 24.55 13.74 -5.57
N ILE A 58 24.07 12.57 -6.00
CA ILE A 58 24.84 11.64 -6.85
C ILE A 58 25.20 12.29 -8.18
N ILE A 59 24.23 12.95 -8.83
CA ILE A 59 24.44 13.57 -10.14
C ILE A 59 25.36 14.78 -10.02
N GLU A 60 25.13 15.67 -9.05
CA GLU A 60 25.96 16.87 -8.86
C GLU A 60 27.39 16.53 -8.46
N ASN A 61 27.57 15.47 -7.66
CA ASN A 61 28.91 14.98 -7.34
C ASN A 61 29.61 14.43 -8.59
N ALA A 62 28.92 13.65 -9.42
CA ALA A 62 29.47 13.14 -10.67
C ALA A 62 29.79 14.25 -11.69
N GLU A 63 28.96 15.30 -11.76
CA GLU A 63 29.21 16.50 -12.57
C GLU A 63 30.49 17.21 -12.11
N ARG A 64 30.62 17.44 -10.81
CA ARG A 64 31.79 18.13 -10.21
C ARG A 64 33.10 17.36 -10.44
N GLU A 65 33.04 16.04 -10.38
CA GLU A 65 34.18 15.15 -10.62
C GLU A 65 34.46 14.91 -12.11
N GLY A 66 33.61 15.43 -13.02
CA GLY A 66 33.74 15.23 -14.46
C GLY A 66 33.46 13.80 -14.93
N ARG A 67 32.80 12.97 -14.11
CA ARG A 67 32.44 11.58 -14.44
C ARG A 67 31.29 11.47 -15.43
N ILE A 68 30.46 12.51 -15.51
CA ILE A 68 29.40 12.65 -16.52
C ILE A 68 29.47 14.04 -17.15
N LYS A 69 29.22 14.12 -18.45
CA LYS A 69 29.16 15.35 -19.24
C LYS A 69 27.74 15.60 -19.73
N PRO A 70 27.35 16.86 -20.07
CA PRO A 70 26.02 17.19 -20.57
C PRO A 70 25.52 16.22 -21.66
N GLY A 71 24.25 15.82 -21.57
CA GLY A 71 23.64 14.84 -22.48
C GLY A 71 24.00 13.37 -22.19
N GLY A 72 24.71 13.09 -21.10
CA GLY A 72 25.08 11.75 -20.65
C GLY A 72 23.90 10.88 -20.23
N THR A 73 24.20 9.60 -19.92
CA THR A 73 23.19 8.60 -19.54
C THR A 73 23.41 8.12 -18.11
N ILE A 74 22.42 8.31 -17.25
CA ILE A 74 22.39 7.80 -15.89
C ILE A 74 21.78 6.40 -15.91
N VAL A 75 22.47 5.45 -15.30
CA VAL A 75 22.07 4.04 -15.21
C VAL A 75 21.94 3.67 -13.74
N GLU A 76 20.87 2.95 -13.39
CA GLU A 76 20.68 2.45 -12.03
C GLU A 76 19.89 1.13 -12.03
N ALA A 77 20.26 0.25 -11.11
CA ALA A 77 19.54 -0.97 -10.79
C ALA A 77 18.46 -0.63 -9.73
N THR A 78 17.29 -0.18 -10.17
CA THR A 78 16.24 0.28 -9.25
C THR A 78 14.85 0.15 -9.87
N SER A 79 13.86 -0.09 -9.02
CA SER A 79 12.44 -0.14 -9.38
C SER A 79 11.57 0.87 -8.61
N GLY A 80 12.20 1.78 -7.85
CA GLY A 80 11.48 2.56 -6.84
C GLY A 80 11.88 4.03 -6.76
N ASN A 81 11.87 4.54 -5.52
CA ASN A 81 12.09 5.94 -5.17
C ASN A 81 13.36 6.55 -5.79
N THR A 82 14.48 5.84 -5.77
CA THR A 82 15.76 6.34 -6.33
C THR A 82 15.71 6.55 -7.83
N GLY A 83 15.03 5.67 -8.58
CA GLY A 83 14.86 5.84 -10.02
C GLY A 83 14.07 7.12 -10.33
N ALA A 84 13.00 7.39 -9.59
CA ALA A 84 12.24 8.64 -9.76
C ALA A 84 13.07 9.88 -9.41
N GLY A 85 13.82 9.86 -8.31
CA GLY A 85 14.71 10.96 -7.93
C GLY A 85 15.79 11.24 -8.99
N LEU A 86 16.44 10.20 -9.52
CA LEU A 86 17.42 10.32 -10.60
C LEU A 86 16.79 10.83 -11.89
N ALA A 87 15.59 10.34 -12.25
CA ALA A 87 14.89 10.76 -13.45
C ALA A 87 14.38 12.20 -13.38
N LEU A 88 13.91 12.64 -12.21
CA LEU A 88 13.55 14.04 -11.96
C LEU A 88 14.74 14.97 -12.21
N VAL A 89 15.90 14.65 -11.63
CA VAL A 89 17.13 15.44 -11.81
C VAL A 89 17.61 15.39 -13.26
N ALA A 90 17.57 14.22 -13.88
CA ALA A 90 17.94 14.03 -15.27
C ALA A 90 17.08 14.85 -16.24
N ALA A 91 15.77 14.90 -16.01
CA ALA A 91 14.85 15.68 -16.83
C ALA A 91 15.18 17.18 -16.83
N VAL A 92 15.57 17.73 -15.66
CA VAL A 92 15.92 19.15 -15.53
C VAL A 92 17.33 19.44 -16.07
N LYS A 93 18.30 18.55 -15.82
CA LYS A 93 19.71 18.75 -16.21
C LYS A 93 20.04 18.24 -17.61
N GLY A 94 19.08 17.64 -18.32
CA GLY A 94 19.25 17.18 -19.70
C GLY A 94 20.02 15.86 -19.85
N TYR A 95 19.87 14.94 -18.89
CA TYR A 95 20.43 13.58 -18.95
C TYR A 95 19.37 12.57 -19.41
N LYS A 96 19.85 11.46 -20.00
CA LYS A 96 19.02 10.28 -20.26
C LYS A 96 19.05 9.38 -19.03
N THR A 97 17.98 8.62 -18.78
CA THR A 97 17.94 7.60 -17.73
C THR A 97 17.64 6.22 -18.30
N VAL A 98 18.38 5.23 -17.81
CA VAL A 98 18.15 3.81 -18.08
C VAL A 98 18.10 3.06 -16.76
N PHE A 99 16.93 2.53 -16.42
CA PHE A 99 16.75 1.75 -15.21
C PHE A 99 16.57 0.28 -15.55
N VAL A 100 17.32 -0.56 -14.84
CA VAL A 100 17.29 -2.00 -15.01
C VAL A 100 16.59 -2.61 -13.80
N MET A 101 15.59 -3.45 -14.04
CA MET A 101 14.87 -4.11 -12.96
C MET A 101 14.46 -5.55 -13.33
N PRO A 102 14.33 -6.46 -12.35
CA PRO A 102 13.84 -7.80 -12.58
C PRO A 102 12.36 -7.87 -13.03
N ASP A 103 11.99 -8.90 -13.78
CA ASP A 103 10.63 -9.18 -14.25
C ASP A 103 9.61 -9.50 -13.15
N LYS A 104 10.05 -9.80 -11.91
CA LYS A 104 9.15 -9.92 -10.75
C LYS A 104 8.58 -8.58 -10.28
N MET A 105 9.11 -7.45 -10.76
CA MET A 105 8.64 -6.13 -10.35
C MET A 105 7.27 -5.84 -10.97
N SER A 106 6.40 -5.16 -10.22
CA SER A 106 5.05 -4.86 -10.71
C SER A 106 5.08 -3.92 -11.92
N GLU A 107 4.14 -4.12 -12.84
CA GLU A 107 3.92 -3.22 -13.98
C GLU A 107 3.69 -1.76 -13.56
N GLU A 108 3.12 -1.55 -12.37
CA GLU A 108 2.97 -0.22 -11.78
C GLU A 108 4.31 0.49 -11.57
N LYS A 109 5.35 -0.21 -11.11
CA LYS A 109 6.71 0.35 -10.94
C LYS A 109 7.35 0.69 -12.28
N VAL A 110 7.13 -0.14 -13.29
CA VAL A 110 7.60 0.10 -14.65
C VAL A 110 6.93 1.35 -15.23
N ARG A 111 5.60 1.44 -15.13
CA ARG A 111 4.83 2.61 -15.56
C ARG A 111 5.23 3.87 -14.80
N PHE A 112 5.48 3.76 -13.50
CA PHE A 112 5.94 4.86 -12.67
C PHE A 112 7.26 5.44 -13.18
N LEU A 113 8.31 4.63 -13.36
CA LEU A 113 9.59 5.15 -13.86
C LEU A 113 9.50 5.67 -15.30
N ARG A 114 8.70 5.02 -16.16
CA ARG A 114 8.45 5.51 -17.53
C ARG A 114 7.74 6.87 -17.53
N ALA A 115 6.82 7.11 -16.58
CA ALA A 115 6.16 8.41 -16.43
C ALA A 115 7.15 9.53 -16.06
N PHE A 116 8.24 9.20 -15.37
CA PHE A 116 9.37 10.11 -15.13
C PHE A 116 10.34 10.20 -16.33
N GLY A 117 9.96 9.69 -17.50
CA GLY A 117 10.74 9.79 -18.74
C GLY A 117 11.87 8.77 -18.86
N ALA A 118 11.94 7.77 -17.98
CA ALA A 118 13.01 6.80 -17.99
C ALA A 118 12.79 5.66 -18.99
N ARG A 119 13.89 5.23 -19.63
CA ARG A 119 13.92 3.94 -20.32
C ARG A 119 14.04 2.85 -19.26
N VAL A 120 13.11 1.90 -19.26
CA VAL A 120 13.12 0.76 -18.34
C VAL A 120 13.45 -0.52 -19.09
N ILE A 121 14.47 -1.24 -18.63
CA ILE A 121 14.90 -2.55 -19.14
C ILE A 121 14.52 -3.61 -18.09
N ILE A 122 13.80 -4.62 -18.55
CA ILE A 122 13.37 -5.74 -17.71
C ILE A 122 14.35 -6.91 -17.91
N THR A 123 14.76 -7.53 -16.81
CA THR A 123 15.69 -8.67 -16.80
C THR A 123 15.09 -9.87 -16.07
N PRO A 124 15.51 -11.11 -16.36
CA PRO A 124 15.04 -12.28 -15.63
C PRO A 124 15.35 -12.21 -14.14
N THR A 125 14.40 -12.60 -13.28
CA THR A 125 14.61 -12.69 -11.83
C THR A 125 15.41 -13.92 -11.41
N ALA A 126 15.17 -15.06 -12.05
CA ALA A 126 15.67 -16.37 -11.62
C ALA A 126 17.09 -16.66 -12.14
N VAL A 127 18.02 -15.72 -11.93
CA VAL A 127 19.43 -15.87 -12.30
C VAL A 127 20.34 -15.39 -11.17
N ALA A 128 21.53 -15.98 -11.06
CA ALA A 128 22.52 -15.57 -10.07
C ALA A 128 23.01 -14.12 -10.33
N PRO A 129 23.49 -13.39 -9.32
CA PRO A 129 23.95 -12.00 -9.49
C PRO A 129 25.04 -11.81 -10.56
N ASP A 130 25.91 -12.79 -10.76
CA ASP A 130 26.99 -12.81 -11.74
C ASP A 130 26.55 -13.27 -13.15
N ASP A 131 25.32 -13.78 -13.30
CA ASP A 131 24.76 -14.13 -14.60
C ASP A 131 24.73 -12.87 -15.51
N PRO A 132 25.14 -12.95 -16.78
CA PRO A 132 25.12 -11.81 -17.71
C PRO A 132 23.73 -11.19 -17.93
N ARG A 133 22.66 -11.90 -17.58
CA ARG A 133 21.27 -11.45 -17.66
C ARG A 133 20.76 -10.87 -16.36
N SER A 134 21.51 -10.96 -15.25
CA SER A 134 21.13 -10.33 -14.00
C SER A 134 21.00 -8.82 -14.18
N TYR A 135 20.11 -8.19 -13.43
CA TYR A 135 19.94 -6.73 -13.52
C TYR A 135 21.22 -5.97 -13.17
N TYR A 136 22.06 -6.52 -12.29
CA TYR A 136 23.38 -5.97 -11.96
C TYR A 136 24.32 -6.00 -13.17
N SER A 137 24.49 -7.17 -13.78
CA SER A 137 25.36 -7.36 -14.95
C SER A 137 24.88 -6.55 -16.14
N VAL A 138 23.56 -6.48 -16.36
CA VAL A 138 22.98 -5.67 -17.43
C VAL A 138 23.20 -4.18 -17.20
N ALA A 139 23.01 -3.67 -15.97
CA ALA A 139 23.32 -2.28 -15.65
C ALA A 139 24.81 -1.96 -15.85
N ALA A 140 25.70 -2.81 -15.36
CA ALA A 140 27.14 -2.67 -15.54
C ALA A 140 27.55 -2.69 -17.03
N ARG A 141 26.97 -3.59 -17.82
CA ARG A 141 27.21 -3.67 -19.27
C ARG A 141 26.74 -2.42 -20.00
N ILE A 142 25.56 -1.90 -19.67
CA ILE A 142 25.06 -0.65 -20.27
C ILE A 142 26.05 0.48 -20.00
N VAL A 143 26.62 0.55 -18.80
CA VAL A 143 27.60 1.58 -18.45
C VAL A 143 28.91 1.38 -19.22
N SER A 144 29.41 0.14 -19.36
CA SER A 144 30.65 -0.12 -20.11
C SER A 144 30.51 0.12 -21.63
N GLU A 145 29.32 -0.13 -22.19
CA GLU A 145 29.05 -0.03 -23.63
C GLU A 145 28.49 1.34 -24.05
N THR A 146 28.01 2.16 -23.10
CA THR A 146 27.46 3.49 -23.39
C THR A 146 28.46 4.58 -23.03
N PRO A 147 29.06 5.28 -24.02
CA PRO A 147 29.91 6.43 -23.75
C PRO A 147 29.16 7.51 -22.97
N ASN A 148 29.89 8.24 -22.11
CA ASN A 148 29.31 9.30 -21.27
C ASN A 148 28.13 8.81 -20.42
N SER A 149 28.32 7.69 -19.71
CA SER A 149 27.33 7.11 -18.82
C SER A 149 27.84 7.04 -17.38
N LEU A 150 26.90 6.98 -16.44
CA LEU A 150 27.15 6.97 -15.00
C LEU A 150 26.30 5.88 -14.35
N LEU A 151 26.94 4.92 -13.67
CA LEU A 151 26.24 4.09 -12.70
C LEU A 151 26.01 4.90 -11.42
N ALA A 152 24.76 5.12 -11.04
CA ALA A 152 24.44 5.87 -9.82
C ALA A 152 24.84 5.09 -8.55
N ASN A 153 24.69 3.75 -8.55
CA ASN A 153 25.19 2.82 -7.55
C ASN A 153 24.81 3.18 -6.10
N GLN A 154 23.52 3.43 -5.85
CA GLN A 154 23.03 3.95 -4.56
C GLN A 154 23.49 3.19 -3.31
N TYR A 155 23.81 1.89 -3.41
CA TYR A 155 24.21 1.03 -2.29
C TYR A 155 25.65 1.24 -1.82
N HIS A 156 26.51 1.78 -2.68
CA HIS A 156 27.94 1.97 -2.40
C HIS A 156 28.44 3.38 -2.72
N ASN A 157 27.60 4.24 -3.30
CA ASN A 157 27.99 5.60 -3.64
C ASN A 157 27.99 6.50 -2.38
N PRO A 158 29.14 7.06 -1.97
CA PRO A 158 29.22 7.91 -0.77
C PRO A 158 28.40 9.20 -0.88
N ALA A 159 28.02 9.62 -2.09
CA ALA A 159 27.13 10.76 -2.29
C ALA A 159 25.72 10.53 -1.71
N ASN A 160 25.30 9.27 -1.50
CA ASN A 160 24.04 8.93 -0.84
C ASN A 160 24.03 9.38 0.64
N PRO A 161 24.87 8.84 1.55
CA PRO A 161 24.93 9.34 2.92
C PRO A 161 25.34 10.81 2.99
N GLN A 162 26.20 11.28 2.08
CA GLN A 162 26.61 12.69 2.05
C GLN A 162 25.42 13.63 1.83
N ALA A 163 24.43 13.25 1.01
CA ALA A 163 23.22 14.04 0.79
C ALA A 163 22.50 14.34 2.11
N HIS A 164 22.37 13.33 2.96
CA HIS A 164 21.67 13.44 4.24
C HIS A 164 22.51 14.11 5.32
N TYR A 165 23.84 13.94 5.29
CA TYR A 165 24.78 14.69 6.14
C TYR A 165 24.73 16.19 5.84
N GLN A 166 24.64 16.58 4.56
CA GLN A 166 24.63 17.99 4.15
C GLN A 166 23.25 18.66 4.24
N THR A 167 22.16 17.88 4.26
CA THR A 167 20.80 18.44 4.20
C THR A 167 19.92 17.96 5.34
N THR A 168 19.53 16.67 5.38
CA THR A 168 18.59 16.13 6.36
C THR A 168 19.03 16.34 7.80
N GLY A 169 20.29 16.05 8.15
CA GLY A 169 20.85 16.29 9.49
C GLY A 169 20.78 17.76 9.93
N PRO A 170 21.33 18.71 9.15
CA PRO A 170 21.23 20.14 9.42
C PRO A 170 19.79 20.66 9.52
N GLU A 171 18.88 20.17 8.67
CA GLU A 171 17.46 20.51 8.74
C GLU A 171 16.86 20.10 10.09
N LEU A 172 17.06 18.86 10.51
CA LEU A 172 16.55 18.37 11.80
C LEU A 172 17.14 19.13 12.98
N TRP A 173 18.44 19.42 12.94
CA TRP A 173 19.10 20.21 13.98
C TRP A 173 18.48 21.61 14.11
N ARG A 174 18.26 22.31 12.99
CA ARG A 174 17.61 23.63 13.00
C ARG A 174 16.15 23.54 13.44
N GLN A 175 15.38 22.60 12.88
CA GLN A 175 13.95 22.45 13.13
C GLN A 175 13.65 22.06 14.59
N THR A 176 14.58 21.37 15.26
CA THR A 176 14.47 21.03 16.69
C THR A 176 15.19 22.02 17.60
N ALA A 177 15.76 23.11 17.06
CA ALA A 177 16.60 24.05 17.79
C ALA A 177 17.73 23.36 18.61
N GLY A 178 18.31 22.30 18.04
CA GLY A 178 19.38 21.52 18.65
C GLY A 178 18.96 20.55 19.75
N LYS A 179 17.65 20.30 19.92
CA LYS A 179 17.10 19.50 21.03
C LYS A 179 16.72 18.06 20.67
N ILE A 180 17.13 17.56 19.51
CA ILE A 180 16.89 16.17 19.14
C ILE A 180 17.72 15.22 20.02
N ASP A 181 17.04 14.26 20.67
CA ASP A 181 17.65 13.23 21.52
C ASP A 181 17.79 11.89 20.78
N VAL A 182 16.77 11.55 19.97
CA VAL A 182 16.72 10.25 19.27
C VAL A 182 16.36 10.44 17.80
N LEU A 183 17.12 9.80 16.91
CA LEU A 183 16.78 9.63 15.50
C LEU A 183 16.30 8.21 15.23
N VAL A 184 15.15 8.05 14.58
CA VAL A 184 14.60 6.76 14.15
C VAL A 184 14.45 6.74 12.63
N ALA A 185 15.00 5.72 11.97
CA ALA A 185 14.88 5.58 10.52
C ALA A 185 14.92 4.11 10.06
N GLY A 186 14.15 3.81 9.01
CA GLY A 186 14.21 2.52 8.32
C GLY A 186 15.54 2.32 7.57
N MET A 187 16.08 1.11 7.60
CA MET A 187 17.33 0.74 6.95
C MET A 187 17.05 0.02 5.63
N GLY A 188 17.37 0.68 4.50
CA GLY A 188 17.51 0.05 3.18
C GLY A 188 18.98 0.13 2.75
N THR A 189 19.29 0.98 1.76
CA THR A 189 20.70 1.36 1.45
C THR A 189 21.49 1.88 2.66
N GLY A 190 20.82 2.39 3.71
CA GLY A 190 21.46 2.94 4.90
C GLY A 190 21.96 4.38 4.80
N GLY A 191 21.99 4.98 3.60
CA GLY A 191 22.51 6.34 3.44
C GLY A 191 21.76 7.40 4.26
N THR A 192 20.43 7.29 4.36
CA THR A 192 19.62 8.21 5.17
C THR A 192 19.97 8.18 6.65
N ILE A 193 20.00 6.99 7.27
CA ILE A 193 20.30 6.86 8.70
C ILE A 193 21.75 7.22 8.98
N THR A 194 22.70 6.75 8.16
CA THR A 194 24.13 7.00 8.35
C THR A 194 24.51 8.47 8.19
N GLY A 195 24.07 9.12 7.10
CA GLY A 195 24.39 10.52 6.85
C GLY A 195 23.80 11.46 7.91
N THR A 196 22.52 11.25 8.25
CA THR A 196 21.81 12.06 9.24
C THR A 196 22.41 11.85 10.63
N ALA A 197 22.65 10.60 11.04
CA ALA A 197 23.23 10.25 12.34
C ALA A 197 24.63 10.85 12.50
N ARG A 198 25.49 10.76 11.48
CA ARG A 198 26.85 11.30 11.53
C ARG A 198 26.86 12.79 11.83
N TYR A 199 26.08 13.58 11.07
CA TYR A 199 25.96 15.01 11.32
C TYR A 199 25.43 15.29 12.73
N LEU A 200 24.34 14.63 13.13
CA LEU A 200 23.70 14.90 14.41
C LEU A 200 24.57 14.50 15.60
N LYS A 201 25.34 13.40 15.52
CA LYS A 201 26.28 13.00 16.58
C LYS A 201 27.48 13.95 16.69
N GLU A 202 27.90 14.60 15.60
CA GLU A 202 28.89 15.68 15.66
C GLU A 202 28.36 16.91 16.40
N GLN A 203 27.06 17.21 16.28
CA GLN A 203 26.42 18.32 17.01
C GLN A 203 26.05 17.97 18.45
N ASN A 204 25.57 16.75 18.68
CA ASN A 204 25.19 16.20 19.97
C ASN A 204 25.71 14.75 20.11
N PRO A 205 26.87 14.54 20.77
CA PRO A 205 27.42 13.20 20.96
C PRO A 205 26.55 12.26 21.80
N SER A 206 25.58 12.80 22.55
CA SER A 206 24.64 11.99 23.35
C SER A 206 23.45 11.44 22.55
N LEU A 207 23.25 11.92 21.32
CA LEU A 207 22.18 11.48 20.43
C LEU A 207 22.18 9.95 20.27
N LYS A 208 21.00 9.36 20.43
CA LYS A 208 20.75 7.95 20.15
C LYS A 208 20.15 7.74 18.77
N VAL A 209 20.52 6.63 18.14
CA VAL A 209 20.07 6.30 16.78
C VAL A 209 19.42 4.91 16.81
N VAL A 210 18.18 4.84 16.34
CA VAL A 210 17.39 3.62 16.22
C VAL A 210 17.21 3.29 14.76
N GLY A 211 17.78 2.17 14.32
CA GLY A 211 17.52 1.58 13.02
C GLY A 211 16.26 0.73 13.05
N VAL A 212 15.48 0.76 11.98
CA VAL A 212 14.32 -0.12 11.82
C VAL A 212 14.54 -1.05 10.63
N ASP A 213 14.42 -2.35 10.86
CA ASP A 213 14.61 -3.39 9.86
C ASP A 213 13.37 -4.28 9.76
N ILE A 214 13.12 -4.84 8.58
CA ILE A 214 11.97 -5.72 8.32
C ILE A 214 12.36 -7.19 8.53
N GLN A 215 11.47 -7.99 9.11
CA GLN A 215 11.66 -9.44 9.22
C GLN A 215 11.92 -10.06 7.84
N GLY A 216 12.99 -10.84 7.74
CA GLY A 216 13.46 -11.44 6.48
C GLY A 216 14.66 -10.73 5.86
N SER A 217 14.98 -9.51 6.30
CA SER A 217 16.25 -8.82 6.04
C SER A 217 17.41 -9.41 6.87
N LEU A 218 18.64 -9.23 6.40
CA LEU A 218 19.85 -9.61 7.14
C LEU A 218 20.39 -8.50 8.05
N LEU A 219 19.89 -7.27 7.94
CA LEU A 219 20.50 -6.11 8.59
C LEU A 219 20.40 -6.16 10.12
N TYR A 220 19.27 -6.61 10.67
CA TYR A 220 19.10 -6.81 12.12
C TYR A 220 20.11 -7.81 12.69
N GLU A 221 20.23 -8.99 12.08
CA GLU A 221 21.18 -10.01 12.53
C GLU A 221 22.62 -9.55 12.34
N THR A 222 22.91 -8.84 11.25
CA THR A 222 24.23 -8.26 10.98
C THR A 222 24.62 -7.24 12.06
N TRP A 223 23.71 -6.35 12.47
CA TRP A 223 23.95 -5.40 13.56
C TRP A 223 24.16 -6.11 14.89
N LYS A 224 23.34 -7.12 15.19
CA LYS A 224 23.39 -7.88 16.44
C LYS A 224 24.67 -8.71 16.58
N GLN A 225 25.16 -9.29 15.50
CA GLN A 225 26.37 -10.13 15.48
C GLN A 225 27.65 -9.32 15.21
N GLY A 226 27.54 -8.12 14.64
CA GLY A 226 28.67 -7.29 14.22
C GLY A 226 29.28 -7.71 12.87
N HIS A 227 28.80 -8.78 12.25
CA HIS A 227 29.17 -9.26 10.93
C HIS A 227 27.96 -9.92 10.25
N ILE A 228 28.03 -10.12 8.94
CA ILE A 228 26.99 -10.85 8.20
C ILE A 228 26.92 -12.29 8.74
N PRO A 229 25.73 -12.86 9.00
CA PRO A 229 25.59 -14.23 9.49
C PRO A 229 26.32 -15.25 8.60
N ASP A 230 26.93 -16.27 9.20
CA ASP A 230 27.71 -17.29 8.48
C ASP A 230 26.84 -18.12 7.50
N ASP A 231 25.56 -18.30 7.83
CA ASP A 231 24.56 -19.00 7.00
C ASP A 231 23.30 -18.12 6.85
N PRO A 232 23.31 -17.15 5.93
CA PRO A 232 22.23 -16.19 5.79
C PRO A 232 21.01 -16.78 5.07
N HIS A 233 19.84 -16.71 5.70
CA HIS A 233 18.56 -17.15 5.13
C HIS A 233 17.56 -15.99 5.03
N PRO A 234 17.74 -15.05 4.06
CA PRO A 234 16.80 -13.96 3.87
C PRO A 234 15.42 -14.50 3.46
N LYS A 235 14.36 -13.86 3.94
CA LYS A 235 12.97 -14.22 3.63
C LYS A 235 12.30 -13.10 2.83
N THR A 236 11.33 -13.48 2.01
CA THR A 236 10.53 -12.50 1.26
C THR A 236 9.54 -11.78 2.18
N TYR A 237 9.40 -10.48 1.99
CA TYR A 237 8.44 -9.59 2.65
C TYR A 237 7.77 -8.68 1.59
N LYS A 238 6.67 -8.02 1.97
CA LYS A 238 5.88 -7.16 1.08
C LYS A 238 6.22 -5.67 1.21
N ILE A 239 6.76 -5.24 2.35
CA ILE A 239 7.26 -3.88 2.55
C ILE A 239 8.32 -3.54 1.50
N GLU A 240 8.32 -2.29 1.05
CA GLU A 240 9.24 -1.80 0.02
C GLU A 240 10.12 -0.68 0.58
N GLY A 241 11.40 -0.68 0.20
CA GLY A 241 12.34 0.41 0.47
C GLY A 241 13.18 0.28 1.74
N ILE A 242 12.94 -0.74 2.57
CA ILE A 242 13.78 -1.13 3.72
C ILE A 242 14.00 -2.64 3.71
N GLY A 243 15.04 -3.10 4.41
CA GLY A 243 15.53 -4.47 4.41
C GLY A 243 16.43 -4.78 3.22
N GLU A 244 17.46 -5.59 3.43
CA GLU A 244 18.38 -6.05 2.37
C GLU A 244 18.90 -7.47 2.69
N ASP A 245 19.27 -8.20 1.64
CA ASP A 245 19.92 -9.52 1.69
C ASP A 245 21.45 -9.46 1.68
N PHE A 246 22.02 -8.25 1.83
CA PHE A 246 23.44 -7.97 2.01
C PHE A 246 23.61 -6.71 2.87
N LEU A 247 24.85 -6.40 3.28
CA LEU A 247 25.19 -5.15 3.97
C LEU A 247 25.60 -4.07 2.95
N PRO A 248 24.81 -3.00 2.73
CA PRO A 248 25.21 -1.91 1.84
C PRO A 248 26.45 -1.17 2.34
N GLY A 249 27.32 -0.74 1.42
CA GLY A 249 28.51 0.05 1.77
C GLY A 249 28.19 1.45 2.30
N THR A 250 26.98 1.94 2.07
CA THR A 250 26.50 3.23 2.59
C THR A 250 25.90 3.14 4.00
N LEU A 251 25.75 1.94 4.57
CA LEU A 251 25.24 1.71 5.91
C LEU A 251 26.38 1.54 6.92
N ASP A 252 26.53 2.52 7.79
CA ASP A 252 27.47 2.49 8.92
C ASP A 252 26.75 2.06 10.20
N LEU A 253 26.80 0.76 10.51
CA LEU A 253 26.14 0.17 11.68
C LEU A 253 26.71 0.66 13.01
N SER A 254 27.96 1.16 13.03
CA SER A 254 28.61 1.64 14.26
C SER A 254 27.93 2.90 14.84
N LEU A 255 27.15 3.61 14.01
CA LEU A 255 26.39 4.78 14.42
C LEU A 255 25.03 4.44 15.05
N ILE A 256 24.62 3.17 15.04
CA ILE A 256 23.26 2.74 15.44
C ILE A 256 23.29 2.10 16.83
N ASP A 257 22.56 2.71 17.76
CA ASP A 257 22.51 2.32 19.17
C ASP A 257 21.50 1.17 19.44
N GLU A 258 20.45 1.07 18.62
CA GLU A 258 19.44 -0.01 18.69
C GLU A 258 18.93 -0.32 17.28
N VAL A 259 18.75 -1.59 16.92
CA VAL A 259 17.94 -1.98 15.76
C VAL A 259 16.68 -2.70 16.21
N VAL A 260 15.54 -2.22 15.74
CA VAL A 260 14.23 -2.80 15.99
C VAL A 260 13.74 -3.53 14.74
N GLN A 261 13.34 -4.78 14.91
CA GLN A 261 12.77 -5.58 13.83
C GLN A 261 11.23 -5.48 13.84
N VAL A 262 10.65 -5.27 12.67
CA VAL A 262 9.19 -5.18 12.46
C VAL A 262 8.72 -6.15 11.38
N ASP A 263 7.42 -6.41 11.30
CA ASP A 263 6.82 -7.23 10.23
C ASP A 263 5.93 -6.41 9.28
N ASP A 264 5.52 -7.06 8.17
CA ASP A 264 4.66 -6.45 7.15
C ASP A 264 3.31 -5.99 7.73
N ARG A 265 2.66 -6.82 8.54
CA ARG A 265 1.29 -6.61 8.99
C ARG A 265 1.20 -5.36 9.85
N GLU A 266 2.04 -5.26 10.86
CA GLU A 266 2.05 -4.10 11.75
C GLU A 266 2.49 -2.82 11.03
N SER A 267 3.43 -2.93 10.09
CA SER A 267 3.90 -1.82 9.27
C SER A 267 2.76 -1.23 8.43
N PHE A 268 2.01 -2.10 7.72
CA PHE A 268 0.88 -1.66 6.90
C PHE A 268 -0.27 -1.10 7.75
N LEU A 269 -0.61 -1.74 8.87
CA LEU A 269 -1.65 -1.23 9.76
C LEU A 269 -1.26 0.15 10.30
N MET A 270 -0.01 0.35 10.71
CA MET A 270 0.47 1.65 11.17
C MET A 270 0.47 2.71 10.05
N ALA A 271 0.88 2.35 8.83
CA ALA A 271 0.81 3.27 7.69
C ALA A 271 -0.63 3.74 7.45
N ARG A 272 -1.64 2.84 7.56
CA ARG A 272 -3.05 3.21 7.47
C ARG A 272 -3.53 4.09 8.63
N ARG A 273 -3.03 3.85 9.84
CA ARG A 273 -3.30 4.69 11.02
C ARG A 273 -2.73 6.10 10.85
N LEU A 274 -1.50 6.27 10.33
CA LEU A 274 -0.93 7.60 10.03
C LEU A 274 -1.86 8.46 9.16
N VAL A 275 -2.52 7.85 8.16
CA VAL A 275 -3.48 8.58 7.32
C VAL A 275 -4.73 8.96 8.10
N ARG A 276 -5.33 7.99 8.83
CA ARG A 276 -6.63 8.17 9.48
C ARG A 276 -6.56 9.02 10.75
N GLU A 277 -5.46 8.94 11.47
CA GLU A 277 -5.31 9.52 12.81
C GLU A 277 -4.46 10.79 12.79
N GLU A 278 -3.51 10.94 11.85
CA GLU A 278 -2.63 12.13 11.75
C GLU A 278 -2.82 12.93 10.45
N GLY A 279 -3.59 12.41 9.48
CA GLY A 279 -3.70 13.02 8.16
C GLY A 279 -2.41 12.93 7.33
N ILE A 280 -1.45 12.10 7.73
CA ILE A 280 -0.15 11.97 7.05
C ILE A 280 -0.24 10.82 6.04
N PHE A 281 -0.29 11.15 4.74
CA PHE A 281 -0.42 10.15 3.68
C PHE A 281 0.93 9.55 3.27
N ALA A 282 1.51 8.72 4.15
CA ALA A 282 2.83 8.11 3.97
C ALA A 282 2.76 6.62 3.52
N GLY A 283 3.88 6.11 2.99
CA GLY A 283 4.01 4.71 2.54
C GLY A 283 4.27 3.66 3.63
N GLY A 284 4.40 2.41 3.22
CA GLY A 284 4.57 1.26 4.12
C GLY A 284 5.82 1.34 5.01
N SER A 285 6.98 1.74 4.47
CA SER A 285 8.22 1.91 5.25
C SER A 285 8.12 3.02 6.30
N SER A 286 7.24 4.00 6.10
CA SER A 286 6.93 5.02 7.11
C SER A 286 6.17 4.40 8.28
N GLY A 287 5.22 3.51 7.99
CA GLY A 287 4.56 2.69 9.00
C GLY A 287 5.55 1.83 9.78
N SER A 288 6.48 1.16 9.09
CA SER A 288 7.58 0.41 9.72
C SER A 288 8.39 1.28 10.67
N ALA A 289 8.83 2.46 10.23
CA ALA A 289 9.63 3.37 11.05
C ALA A 289 8.91 3.81 12.33
N VAL A 290 7.60 4.08 12.26
CA VAL A 290 6.78 4.44 13.43
C VAL A 290 6.57 3.24 14.35
N VAL A 291 6.32 2.03 13.82
CA VAL A 291 6.25 0.82 14.66
C VAL A 291 7.58 0.56 15.37
N GLY A 292 8.70 0.71 14.65
CA GLY A 292 10.04 0.57 15.22
C GLY A 292 10.29 1.59 16.34
N LEU A 293 9.85 2.84 16.15
CA LEU A 293 9.85 3.87 17.20
C LEU A 293 9.06 3.42 18.44
N LEU A 294 7.84 2.90 18.25
CA LEU A 294 6.97 2.46 19.35
C LEU A 294 7.45 1.20 20.07
N LYS A 295 8.34 0.42 19.45
CA LYS A 295 8.94 -0.78 20.05
C LYS A 295 10.33 -0.53 20.67
N SER A 296 10.96 0.60 20.35
CA SER A 296 12.33 0.91 20.78
C SER A 296 12.42 1.14 22.29
N LYS A 297 13.34 0.42 22.94
CA LYS A 297 13.63 0.60 24.37
C LYS A 297 14.22 1.98 24.66
N ILE A 298 15.02 2.50 23.73
CA ILE A 298 15.59 3.84 23.84
C ILE A 298 14.47 4.88 23.88
N VAL A 299 13.48 4.77 22.97
CA VAL A 299 12.35 5.71 22.89
C VAL A 299 11.46 5.63 24.13
N HIS A 300 11.19 4.43 24.64
CA HIS A 300 10.43 4.24 25.90
C HIS A 300 11.12 4.82 27.13
N GLY A 301 12.45 4.95 27.10
CA GLY A 301 13.23 5.55 28.18
C GLY A 301 13.24 7.08 28.20
N LEU A 302 12.63 7.74 27.20
CA LEU A 302 12.67 9.19 27.08
C LEU A 302 11.69 9.89 28.02
N LYS A 303 12.07 11.10 28.44
CA LYS A 303 11.26 12.00 29.27
C LYS A 303 10.37 12.93 28.43
N PRO A 304 9.31 13.53 29.00
CA PRO A 304 8.38 14.39 28.26
C PRO A 304 8.99 15.61 27.56
N ASP A 305 10.12 16.12 28.04
CA ASP A 305 10.84 17.27 27.48
C ASP A 305 11.82 16.88 26.35
N GLN A 306 12.07 15.58 26.16
CA GLN A 306 12.96 15.06 25.13
C GLN A 306 12.24 14.87 23.79
N ILE A 307 13.02 14.81 22.71
CA ILE A 307 12.53 14.74 21.33
C ILE A 307 13.06 13.49 20.62
N ALA A 308 12.14 12.67 20.14
CA ALA A 308 12.40 11.61 19.16
C ALA A 308 11.92 12.05 17.78
N VAL A 309 12.78 11.93 16.77
CA VAL A 309 12.42 12.20 15.37
C VAL A 309 12.41 10.91 14.56
N VAL A 310 11.31 10.64 13.86
CA VAL A 310 11.17 9.52 12.92
C VAL A 310 11.15 10.02 11.47
N ILE A 311 11.89 9.36 10.57
CA ILE A 311 11.88 9.67 9.14
C ILE A 311 10.75 8.93 8.43
N LEU A 312 9.87 9.66 7.72
CA LEU A 312 8.82 9.08 6.87
C LEU A 312 9.23 9.21 5.40
N PRO A 313 9.74 8.13 4.74
CA PRO A 313 10.51 8.28 3.51
C PRO A 313 9.72 8.73 2.27
N ASP A 314 8.50 8.23 2.08
CA ASP A 314 7.75 8.41 0.84
C ASP A 314 6.23 8.47 1.02
N THR A 315 5.56 8.89 -0.06
CA THR A 315 4.11 9.11 -0.10
C THR A 315 3.32 7.81 -0.23
N GLY A 316 2.14 7.80 0.37
CA GLY A 316 1.16 6.72 0.26
C GLY A 316 0.59 6.52 -1.15
N ASN A 317 0.70 7.52 -2.03
CA ASN A 317 0.21 7.47 -3.42
C ASN A 317 0.71 6.24 -4.20
N ARG A 318 1.90 5.74 -3.87
CA ARG A 318 2.57 4.60 -4.54
C ARG A 318 1.99 3.24 -4.17
N TYR A 319 1.06 3.20 -3.21
CA TYR A 319 0.59 1.97 -2.57
C TYR A 319 -0.94 1.87 -2.56
N LEU A 320 -1.62 2.64 -3.42
CA LEU A 320 -3.08 2.71 -3.48
C LEU A 320 -3.73 1.35 -3.78
N SER A 321 -3.19 0.59 -4.73
CA SER A 321 -3.64 -0.77 -5.06
C SER A 321 -2.95 -1.86 -4.23
N LYS A 322 -2.32 -1.48 -3.11
CA LYS A 322 -1.64 -2.40 -2.18
C LYS A 322 -2.12 -2.17 -0.75
N LEU A 323 -1.29 -1.62 0.13
CA LEU A 323 -1.60 -1.48 1.56
C LEU A 323 -2.84 -0.60 1.83
N PHE A 324 -3.20 0.30 0.90
CA PHE A 324 -4.41 1.11 1.00
C PHE A 324 -5.64 0.46 0.37
N ASP A 325 -5.46 -0.63 -0.37
CA ASP A 325 -6.53 -1.49 -0.86
C ASP A 325 -6.89 -2.53 0.20
N ASP A 326 -8.11 -2.43 0.68
CA ASP A 326 -8.71 -3.34 1.66
C ASP A 326 -8.70 -4.80 1.18
N ASN A 327 -8.94 -5.05 -0.11
CA ASN A 327 -8.95 -6.39 -0.68
C ASN A 327 -7.54 -6.97 -0.72
N TRP A 328 -6.56 -6.20 -1.20
CA TRP A 328 -5.16 -6.61 -1.17
C TRP A 328 -4.70 -6.94 0.25
N MET A 329 -5.08 -6.12 1.23
CA MET A 329 -4.77 -6.37 2.64
C MET A 329 -5.41 -7.66 3.18
N ARG A 330 -6.62 -8.03 2.75
CA ARG A 330 -7.27 -9.30 3.12
C ARG A 330 -6.63 -10.50 2.41
N GLU A 331 -6.37 -10.39 1.11
CA GLU A 331 -5.73 -11.43 0.30
C GLU A 331 -4.34 -11.81 0.83
N ASN A 332 -3.62 -10.85 1.41
CA ASN A 332 -2.32 -11.07 2.04
C ASN A 332 -2.41 -11.35 3.56
N GLY A 333 -3.62 -11.52 4.11
CA GLY A 333 -3.85 -11.91 5.52
C GLY A 333 -3.55 -10.82 6.56
N TYR A 334 -3.47 -9.55 6.15
CA TYR A 334 -3.18 -8.43 7.05
C TYR A 334 -4.43 -7.82 7.69
N LEU A 335 -5.58 -7.97 7.05
CA LEU A 335 -6.91 -7.67 7.61
C LEU A 335 -7.73 -8.96 7.79
N PRO A 336 -8.73 -8.95 8.70
CA PRO A 336 -9.70 -10.04 8.79
C PRO A 336 -10.39 -10.29 7.46
N ALA A 337 -10.67 -11.57 7.15
CA ALA A 337 -11.25 -12.01 5.89
C ALA A 337 -12.63 -11.38 5.58
N SER A 338 -13.34 -10.93 6.62
CA SER A 338 -14.61 -10.20 6.51
C SER A 338 -14.63 -8.98 7.45
N ARG A 339 -15.40 -7.96 7.08
CA ARG A 339 -15.81 -6.81 7.91
C ARG A 339 -16.83 -7.20 8.98
N SER A 340 -17.57 -8.30 8.80
CA SER A 340 -18.43 -8.91 9.82
C SER A 340 -18.20 -10.42 9.93
N GLU A 341 -18.19 -10.95 11.16
CA GLU A 341 -18.19 -12.39 11.42
C GLU A 341 -19.58 -13.04 11.19
N ASP A 342 -20.61 -12.23 10.88
CA ASP A 342 -21.95 -12.75 10.68
C ASP A 342 -22.09 -13.53 9.38
N THR A 343 -22.85 -14.60 9.48
CA THR A 343 -23.24 -15.45 8.35
C THR A 343 -24.63 -15.09 7.85
N VAL A 344 -24.92 -15.48 6.62
CA VAL A 344 -26.27 -15.39 6.04
C VAL A 344 -27.29 -16.14 6.90
N ALA A 345 -26.90 -17.25 7.54
CA ALA A 345 -27.72 -17.96 8.51
C ALA A 345 -28.11 -17.08 9.71
N ALA A 346 -27.17 -16.32 10.28
CA ALA A 346 -27.46 -15.43 11.41
C ALA A 346 -28.47 -14.33 11.03
N LEU A 347 -28.39 -13.81 9.80
CA LEU A 347 -29.37 -12.88 9.23
C LEU A 347 -30.76 -13.53 9.04
N ILE A 348 -30.81 -14.78 8.57
CA ILE A 348 -32.06 -15.54 8.40
C ILE A 348 -32.73 -15.80 9.75
N ASP A 349 -31.94 -16.23 10.74
CA ASP A 349 -32.42 -16.53 12.09
C ASP A 349 -32.97 -15.28 12.78
N PHE A 350 -32.32 -14.13 12.56
CA PHE A 350 -32.76 -12.84 13.07
C PHE A 350 -34.16 -12.44 12.60
N ARG A 351 -34.49 -12.72 11.33
CA ARG A 351 -35.73 -12.30 10.70
C ARG A 351 -36.89 -13.29 10.88
N SER A 352 -36.61 -14.56 11.11
CA SER A 352 -37.53 -15.65 10.74
C SER A 352 -38.93 -15.56 11.37
N LYS A 353 -39.95 -15.34 10.52
CA LYS A 353 -41.30 -15.92 10.62
C LYS A 353 -41.95 -16.12 9.23
N GLY A 354 -41.62 -17.21 8.54
CA GLY A 354 -42.43 -17.69 7.40
C GLY A 354 -41.71 -18.66 6.45
N PRO A 355 -42.44 -19.58 5.79
CA PRO A 355 -41.86 -20.45 4.76
C PRO A 355 -41.49 -19.65 3.51
N VAL A 356 -40.49 -20.12 2.75
CA VAL A 356 -40.18 -19.53 1.43
C VAL A 356 -41.32 -19.83 0.46
N ILE A 357 -41.87 -18.79 -0.12
CA ILE A 357 -42.90 -18.92 -1.14
C ILE A 357 -42.22 -19.21 -2.48
N THR A 358 -42.60 -20.33 -3.10
CA THR A 358 -42.04 -20.80 -4.37
C THR A 358 -43.14 -21.00 -5.41
N ALA A 359 -42.74 -21.07 -6.68
CA ALA A 359 -43.60 -21.43 -7.81
C ALA A 359 -43.08 -22.69 -8.51
N THR A 360 -43.94 -23.36 -9.28
CA THR A 360 -43.54 -24.46 -10.17
C THR A 360 -43.62 -24.03 -11.63
N SER A 361 -42.85 -24.66 -12.53
CA SER A 361 -42.81 -24.27 -13.95
C SER A 361 -44.17 -24.36 -14.66
N GLY A 362 -45.04 -25.27 -14.23
CA GLY A 362 -46.40 -25.44 -14.73
C GLY A 362 -47.43 -24.51 -14.08
N GLU A 363 -47.04 -23.65 -13.16
CA GLU A 363 -47.96 -22.75 -12.48
C GLU A 363 -48.39 -21.60 -13.40
N ARG A 364 -49.69 -21.27 -13.36
CA ARG A 364 -50.25 -20.20 -14.17
C ARG A 364 -49.72 -18.84 -13.76
N ILE A 365 -49.52 -17.96 -14.73
CA ILE A 365 -49.10 -16.56 -14.52
C ILE A 365 -50.03 -15.87 -13.52
N THR A 366 -51.34 -16.08 -13.63
CA THR A 366 -52.34 -15.51 -12.71
C THR A 366 -52.17 -15.97 -11.26
N ALA A 367 -51.88 -17.24 -11.04
CA ALA A 367 -51.63 -17.79 -9.70
C ALA A 367 -50.32 -17.27 -9.10
N VAL A 368 -49.28 -17.11 -9.92
CA VAL A 368 -48.01 -16.51 -9.48
C VAL A 368 -48.18 -15.04 -9.10
N VAL A 369 -48.93 -14.26 -9.89
CA VAL A 369 -49.28 -12.86 -9.56
C VAL A 369 -50.12 -12.78 -8.28
N GLU A 370 -51.04 -13.73 -8.07
CA GLU A 370 -51.82 -13.81 -6.83
C GLU A 370 -50.91 -14.08 -5.62
N LYS A 371 -49.98 -15.04 -5.72
CA LYS A 371 -48.95 -15.28 -4.68
C LYS A 371 -48.13 -14.02 -4.39
N MET A 372 -47.65 -13.33 -5.43
CA MET A 372 -46.90 -12.06 -5.26
C MET A 372 -47.69 -11.04 -4.45
N LYS A 373 -48.98 -10.87 -4.74
CA LYS A 373 -49.88 -9.96 -4.01
C LYS A 373 -50.15 -10.42 -2.58
N THR A 374 -50.48 -11.69 -2.38
CA THR A 374 -50.83 -12.24 -1.07
C THR A 374 -49.68 -12.17 -0.08
N TYR A 375 -48.46 -12.41 -0.56
CA TYR A 375 -47.27 -12.42 0.29
C TYR A 375 -46.45 -11.12 0.22
N GLU A 376 -46.94 -10.11 -0.51
CA GLU A 376 -46.27 -8.81 -0.70
C GLU A 376 -44.82 -8.94 -1.19
N ILE A 377 -44.59 -9.84 -2.16
CA ILE A 377 -43.27 -10.12 -2.75
C ILE A 377 -43.24 -9.83 -4.25
N SER A 378 -42.11 -9.29 -4.72
CA SER A 378 -41.91 -8.96 -6.15
C SER A 378 -41.21 -10.07 -6.95
N GLN A 379 -40.84 -11.18 -6.31
CA GLN A 379 -40.16 -12.30 -6.97
C GLN A 379 -40.35 -13.62 -6.22
N LEU A 380 -40.31 -14.73 -6.97
CA LEU A 380 -40.41 -16.08 -6.44
C LEU A 380 -39.32 -16.98 -7.02
N PRO A 381 -38.61 -17.76 -6.19
CA PRO A 381 -37.84 -18.90 -6.67
C PRO A 381 -38.77 -19.93 -7.31
N VAL A 382 -38.36 -20.47 -8.45
CA VAL A 382 -39.08 -21.52 -9.18
C VAL A 382 -38.39 -22.85 -8.91
N VAL A 383 -39.16 -23.87 -8.52
CA VAL A 383 -38.66 -25.20 -8.17
C VAL A 383 -39.21 -26.28 -9.09
N ASP A 384 -38.48 -27.39 -9.19
CA ASP A 384 -38.97 -28.63 -9.81
C ASP A 384 -39.85 -29.46 -8.86
N ASP A 385 -40.36 -30.59 -9.35
CA ASP A 385 -41.20 -31.53 -8.58
C ASP A 385 -40.50 -32.13 -7.35
N THR A 386 -39.17 -32.05 -7.28
CA THR A 386 -38.35 -32.52 -6.14
C THR A 386 -38.04 -31.40 -5.13
N GLY A 387 -38.50 -30.17 -5.42
CA GLY A 387 -38.30 -28.96 -4.64
C GLY A 387 -36.94 -28.29 -4.87
N ARG A 388 -36.18 -28.69 -5.90
CA ARG A 388 -34.87 -28.08 -6.21
C ARG A 388 -35.05 -26.82 -7.04
N LEU A 389 -34.22 -25.81 -6.79
CA LEU A 389 -34.25 -24.54 -7.51
C LEU A 389 -33.90 -24.73 -8.99
N ILE A 390 -34.76 -24.24 -9.88
CA ILE A 390 -34.54 -24.24 -11.34
C ILE A 390 -34.47 -22.83 -11.94
N GLY A 391 -34.88 -21.80 -11.19
CA GLY A 391 -34.75 -20.40 -11.61
C GLY A 391 -35.51 -19.45 -10.70
N ILE A 392 -35.75 -18.24 -11.19
CA ILE A 392 -36.53 -17.21 -10.48
C ILE A 392 -37.48 -16.52 -11.47
N VAL A 393 -38.61 -16.04 -10.99
CA VAL A 393 -39.52 -15.16 -11.74
C VAL A 393 -39.76 -13.89 -10.92
N SER A 394 -39.66 -12.72 -11.56
CA SER A 394 -39.92 -11.41 -10.96
C SER A 394 -41.13 -10.72 -11.59
N GLU A 395 -41.65 -9.70 -10.91
CA GLU A 395 -42.70 -8.83 -11.45
C GLU A 395 -42.27 -8.15 -12.76
N VAL A 396 -40.97 -7.87 -12.93
CA VAL A 396 -40.40 -7.30 -14.15
C VAL A 396 -40.45 -8.33 -15.29
N ASP A 397 -40.06 -9.59 -15.04
CA ASP A 397 -40.14 -10.65 -16.05
C ASP A 397 -41.59 -10.89 -16.50
N LEU A 398 -42.54 -10.85 -15.56
CA LEU A 398 -43.97 -10.96 -15.84
C LEU A 398 -44.49 -9.79 -16.66
N LEU A 399 -44.13 -8.56 -16.29
CA LEU A 399 -44.57 -7.35 -16.98
C LEU A 399 -44.00 -7.28 -18.40
N ASP A 400 -42.71 -7.55 -18.56
CA ASP A 400 -42.04 -7.56 -19.87
C ASP A 400 -42.66 -8.61 -20.81
N HIS A 401 -43.03 -9.77 -20.26
CA HIS A 401 -43.72 -10.81 -21.02
C HIS A 401 -45.12 -10.38 -21.46
N LEU A 402 -45.91 -9.82 -20.54
CA LEU A 402 -47.30 -9.39 -20.80
C LEU A 402 -47.38 -8.18 -21.74
N LEU A 403 -46.35 -7.32 -21.78
CA LEU A 403 -46.29 -6.15 -22.67
C LEU A 403 -45.60 -6.43 -24.01
N ARG A 404 -45.09 -7.64 -24.22
CA ARG A 404 -44.36 -8.00 -25.43
C ARG A 404 -45.26 -7.90 -26.66
N ALA A 405 -44.78 -7.23 -27.71
CA ALA A 405 -45.52 -7.06 -28.95
C ALA A 405 -45.93 -8.42 -29.54
N GLY A 406 -47.24 -8.63 -29.74
CA GLY A 406 -47.81 -9.87 -30.26
C GLY A 406 -48.15 -10.93 -29.20
N HIS A 407 -48.00 -10.62 -27.90
CA HIS A 407 -48.54 -11.46 -26.82
C HIS A 407 -50.08 -11.46 -26.88
N ILE A 408 -50.68 -12.64 -26.76
CA ILE A 408 -52.12 -12.83 -26.65
C ILE A 408 -52.37 -13.36 -25.24
N HIS A 409 -53.11 -12.61 -24.43
CA HIS A 409 -53.44 -13.02 -23.07
C HIS A 409 -54.26 -14.32 -23.06
N ASP A 410 -53.68 -15.38 -22.51
CA ASP A 410 -54.33 -16.66 -22.24
C ASP A 410 -54.39 -16.89 -20.72
N PRO A 411 -55.59 -17.00 -20.11
CA PRO A 411 -55.74 -17.27 -18.68
C PRO A 411 -55.06 -18.55 -18.19
N GLU A 412 -54.83 -19.53 -19.08
CA GLU A 412 -54.16 -20.80 -18.76
C GLU A 412 -52.64 -20.77 -19.00
N GLU A 413 -52.09 -19.62 -19.41
CA GLU A 413 -50.65 -19.47 -19.66
C GLU A 413 -49.82 -19.69 -18.38
N THR A 414 -48.75 -20.49 -18.51
CA THR A 414 -47.84 -20.85 -17.41
C THR A 414 -46.56 -20.04 -17.42
N ILE A 415 -45.86 -19.99 -16.28
CA ILE A 415 -44.59 -19.27 -16.17
C ILE A 415 -43.40 -19.97 -16.85
N SER A 416 -43.57 -21.18 -17.40
CA SER A 416 -42.49 -21.99 -17.98
C SER A 416 -41.61 -21.23 -18.99
N GLY A 417 -42.20 -20.36 -19.81
CA GLY A 417 -41.49 -19.58 -20.84
C GLY A 417 -40.75 -18.33 -20.34
N ILE A 418 -40.92 -17.96 -19.07
CA ILE A 418 -40.38 -16.71 -18.49
C ILE A 418 -39.48 -16.95 -17.27
N ILE A 419 -39.17 -18.21 -16.96
CA ILE A 419 -38.26 -18.55 -15.86
C ILE A 419 -36.86 -18.02 -16.20
N ASN A 420 -36.29 -17.22 -15.31
CA ASN A 420 -34.92 -16.76 -15.42
C ASN A 420 -33.96 -17.76 -14.75
N PRO A 421 -33.11 -18.49 -15.49
CA PRO A 421 -32.18 -19.45 -14.90
C PRO A 421 -30.96 -18.78 -14.25
N SER A 422 -30.72 -17.49 -14.51
CA SER A 422 -29.54 -16.74 -14.03
C SER A 422 -29.74 -16.19 -12.61
N VAL A 423 -30.23 -17.05 -11.71
CA VAL A 423 -30.43 -16.77 -10.30
C VAL A 423 -29.08 -16.75 -9.57
N VAL A 424 -28.87 -15.73 -8.74
CA VAL A 424 -27.69 -15.68 -7.87
C VAL A 424 -28.03 -16.38 -6.57
N THR A 425 -27.37 -17.51 -6.33
CA THR A 425 -27.57 -18.32 -5.13
C THR A 425 -26.47 -18.09 -4.10
N VAL A 426 -26.85 -18.10 -2.83
CA VAL A 426 -25.91 -17.97 -1.70
C VAL A 426 -26.21 -19.07 -0.67
N GLU A 427 -25.18 -19.64 -0.07
CA GLU A 427 -25.35 -20.66 0.98
C GLU A 427 -25.50 -20.01 2.36
N PRO A 428 -26.29 -20.59 3.29
CA PRO A 428 -26.45 -20.05 4.65
C PRO A 428 -25.15 -19.82 5.42
N GLY A 429 -24.13 -20.66 5.21
CA GLY A 429 -22.82 -20.52 5.86
C GLY A 429 -21.95 -19.39 5.31
N SER A 430 -22.36 -18.74 4.23
CA SER A 430 -21.59 -17.65 3.61
C SER A 430 -21.59 -16.41 4.49
N SER A 431 -20.57 -15.56 4.34
CA SER A 431 -20.56 -14.22 4.98
C SER A 431 -21.68 -13.35 4.43
N ILE A 432 -22.29 -12.53 5.30
CA ILE A 432 -23.28 -11.53 4.89
C ILE A 432 -22.74 -10.52 3.86
N GLU A 433 -21.43 -10.32 3.77
CA GLU A 433 -20.81 -9.41 2.78
C GLU A 433 -20.98 -9.89 1.35
N LEU A 434 -21.11 -11.20 1.12
CA LEU A 434 -21.36 -11.73 -0.21
C LEU A 434 -22.66 -11.16 -0.80
N LEU A 435 -23.65 -10.89 0.06
CA LEU A 435 -24.94 -10.31 -0.33
C LEU A 435 -24.79 -8.91 -0.95
N LEU A 436 -23.79 -8.12 -0.53
CA LEU A 436 -23.54 -6.78 -1.10
C LEU A 436 -23.26 -6.87 -2.60
N SER A 437 -22.42 -7.83 -3.01
CA SER A 437 -22.11 -8.07 -4.42
C SER A 437 -23.33 -8.52 -5.25
N VAL A 438 -24.33 -9.12 -4.61
CA VAL A 438 -25.60 -9.51 -5.26
C VAL A 438 -26.49 -8.28 -5.42
N PHE A 439 -26.64 -7.49 -4.37
CA PHE A 439 -27.50 -6.31 -4.34
C PHE A 439 -26.99 -5.17 -5.21
N ASP A 440 -25.67 -4.99 -5.35
CA ASP A 440 -25.09 -3.98 -6.25
C ASP A 440 -25.44 -4.21 -7.73
N ARG A 441 -25.80 -5.45 -8.08
CA ARG A 441 -26.29 -5.81 -9.43
C ARG A 441 -27.80 -5.65 -9.58
N GLY A 442 -28.48 -5.07 -8.59
CA GLY A 442 -29.94 -4.91 -8.56
C GLY A 442 -30.71 -6.23 -8.43
N LYS A 443 -30.02 -7.32 -8.05
CA LYS A 443 -30.61 -8.66 -7.91
C LYS A 443 -30.95 -8.96 -6.45
N VAL A 444 -31.84 -9.92 -6.23
CA VAL A 444 -32.03 -10.54 -4.91
C VAL A 444 -31.20 -11.79 -4.73
N ALA A 445 -30.91 -12.14 -3.48
CA ALA A 445 -30.16 -13.33 -3.12
C ALA A 445 -31.13 -14.46 -2.75
N VAL A 446 -31.16 -15.52 -3.56
CA VAL A 446 -31.89 -16.75 -3.20
C VAL A 446 -30.95 -17.61 -2.37
N ILE A 447 -31.35 -17.87 -1.12
CA ILE A 447 -30.54 -18.67 -0.22
C ILE A 447 -30.90 -20.13 -0.42
N VAL A 448 -29.89 -20.96 -0.68
CA VAL A 448 -30.07 -22.36 -1.07
C VAL A 448 -29.30 -23.26 -0.10
N ALA A 449 -29.99 -24.28 0.41
CA ALA A 449 -29.37 -25.39 1.16
C ALA A 449 -29.75 -26.70 0.49
N ASP A 450 -28.77 -27.57 0.22
CA ASP A 450 -28.95 -28.86 -0.46
C ASP A 450 -29.70 -28.77 -1.82
N GLY A 451 -29.54 -27.65 -2.52
CA GLY A 451 -30.21 -27.37 -3.79
C GLY A 451 -31.66 -26.89 -3.67
N ARG A 452 -32.17 -26.66 -2.45
CA ARG A 452 -33.53 -26.17 -2.18
C ARG A 452 -33.52 -24.72 -1.66
N PRO A 453 -34.46 -23.86 -2.11
CA PRO A 453 -34.58 -22.51 -1.56
C PRO A 453 -35.00 -22.53 -0.08
N VAL A 454 -34.22 -21.88 0.78
CA VAL A 454 -34.49 -21.76 2.22
C VAL A 454 -34.74 -20.32 2.67
N ASN A 455 -34.34 -19.32 1.87
CA ASN A 455 -34.77 -17.93 2.04
C ASN A 455 -34.62 -17.12 0.76
N VAL A 456 -35.22 -15.93 0.73
CA VAL A 456 -34.94 -14.89 -0.27
C VAL A 456 -34.62 -13.60 0.48
N LEU A 457 -33.40 -13.12 0.31
CA LEU A 457 -32.90 -11.94 0.98
C LEU A 457 -32.78 -10.77 0.01
N THR A 458 -33.15 -9.61 0.50
CA THR A 458 -33.11 -8.32 -0.19
C THR A 458 -32.18 -7.36 0.52
N LYS A 459 -31.92 -6.21 -0.11
CA LYS A 459 -31.07 -5.17 0.47
C LYS A 459 -31.64 -4.62 1.79
N ILE A 460 -32.98 -4.51 1.91
CA ILE A 460 -33.59 -4.00 3.14
C ILE A 460 -33.38 -4.97 4.30
N ASP A 461 -33.40 -6.28 4.06
CA ASP A 461 -33.19 -7.29 5.10
C ASP A 461 -31.80 -7.18 5.74
N LEU A 462 -30.78 -6.96 4.90
CA LEU A 462 -29.43 -6.73 5.38
C LEU A 462 -29.31 -5.41 6.15
N ILE A 463 -30.02 -4.35 5.72
CA ILE A 463 -30.04 -3.06 6.43
C ILE A 463 -30.70 -3.22 7.80
N ASP A 464 -31.88 -3.83 7.86
CA ASP A 464 -32.65 -4.04 9.09
C ASP A 464 -31.80 -4.80 10.12
N TYR A 465 -31.18 -5.91 9.71
CA TYR A 465 -30.27 -6.67 10.55
C TYR A 465 -29.10 -5.84 11.09
N MET A 466 -28.45 -5.04 10.24
CA MET A 466 -27.31 -4.22 10.66
C MET A 466 -27.72 -3.08 11.60
N THR A 467 -28.90 -2.50 11.41
CA THR A 467 -29.41 -1.41 12.25
C THR A 467 -29.86 -1.90 13.62
N GLU A 468 -30.58 -3.02 13.69
CA GLU A 468 -31.08 -3.58 14.95
C GLU A 468 -30.00 -4.34 15.75
N LYS A 469 -28.97 -4.88 15.07
CA LYS A 469 -27.77 -5.39 15.74
C LYS A 469 -27.02 -4.28 16.50
N SER A 470 -27.07 -3.04 16.01
CA SER A 470 -26.35 -1.91 16.61
C SER A 470 -27.04 -1.32 17.85
N THR A 471 -28.29 -1.71 18.13
CA THR A 471 -29.09 -1.25 19.28
C THR A 471 -29.18 -2.25 20.44
N ARG A 472 -28.54 -3.41 20.32
CA ARG A 472 -28.31 -4.38 21.40
C ARG A 472 -26.84 -4.37 21.80
#